data_AF-A0A820VHH7-F1
#
_entry.id   AF-A0A820VHH7-F1
#
_cell.length_a   1.000
_cell.length_b   1.000
_cell.length_c   1.000
_cell.angle_alpha   90.00
_cell.angle_beta   90.00
_cell.angle_gamma   90.00
#
_symmetry.space_group_name_H-M   'P 1'
#
loop_
_entity.id
_entity.type
_entity.pdbx_description
1 polymer ?
#
loop_
_entity_poly.entity_id
_entity_poly.type
_entity_poly.pdbx_seq_one_letter_code
_entity_poly.pdbx_strand_id
1 'polypeptide(L)'
;MINTSRIHGSLYDVFNQNFSIMATGDTRKIFSKVAIGPKTIDVAVHEDFQCIIHVKRSEFESIPAPFLSRFQKYSLSINDFYRIRLHKLPGIEQDIMKNVEEKVSSFIEHFGRNYFHGLNESTLYSCLLSLIKIHENEEHSLLSIHQHYTQLTVRLKSFIEQNPTNTEQCLVRFVLSKLVQLVSPESIILKLPVFEEKVKQWLCNLYFQHQEHFNFGNFIEQLVSKQFLNIDNDLRPSSEHQMVQNSLHTTTKVIIFTRTSSYVIGLNAKSKNELFTTNNNDDETSNYSRQI
;
A
#
# COMPACT_ATOMS: atom_id res chain seq x y z
N MET A 1 -8.39 2.73 18.48
CA MET A 1 -8.59 4.20 18.57
C MET A 1 -7.27 4.92 18.30
N ILE A 2 -7.31 6.04 17.55
CA ILE A 2 -6.15 6.88 17.22
C ILE A 2 -6.38 8.25 17.89
N ASN A 3 -5.33 8.87 18.45
CA ASN A 3 -5.38 10.18 19.10
C ASN A 3 -6.35 10.25 20.31
N THR A 4 -6.14 9.36 21.28
CA THR A 4 -7.06 9.18 22.42
C THR A 4 -6.93 10.24 23.51
N SER A 5 -5.90 11.10 23.48
CA SER A 5 -5.60 12.09 24.53
C SER A 5 -6.82 12.96 24.93
N ARG A 6 -7.67 13.32 23.96
CA ARG A 6 -8.85 14.16 24.18
C ARG A 6 -10.01 13.47 24.90
N ILE A 7 -10.03 12.14 24.90
CA ILE A 7 -11.14 11.33 25.42
C ILE A 7 -10.73 10.47 26.62
N HIS A 8 -9.47 10.57 27.08
CA HIS A 8 -8.97 9.84 28.25
C HIS A 8 -9.80 10.10 29.50
N GLY A 9 -10.15 11.36 29.75
CA GLY A 9 -10.99 11.73 30.89
C GLY A 9 -12.41 11.20 30.78
N SER A 10 -12.99 11.26 29.57
CA SER A 10 -14.35 10.81 29.30
C SER A 10 -14.56 9.30 29.48
N LEU A 11 -13.55 8.50 29.11
CA LEU A 11 -13.60 7.04 29.12
C LEU A 11 -12.82 6.43 30.28
N TYR A 12 -12.52 7.21 31.32
CA TYR A 12 -11.67 6.78 32.42
C TYR A 12 -12.16 5.50 33.10
N ASP A 13 -13.46 5.42 33.42
CA ASP A 13 -14.03 4.23 34.08
C ASP A 13 -14.06 3.02 33.15
N VAL A 14 -14.34 3.23 31.86
CA VAL A 14 -14.27 2.17 30.83
C VAL A 14 -12.85 1.59 30.75
N PHE A 15 -11.83 2.45 30.75
CA PHE A 15 -10.44 2.02 30.67
C PHE A 15 -9.93 1.32 31.94
N ASN A 16 -10.49 1.65 33.10
CA ASN A 16 -10.21 0.95 34.35
C ASN A 16 -10.93 -0.39 34.48
N GLN A 17 -11.77 -0.77 33.52
CA GLN A 17 -12.67 -1.91 33.63
C GLN A 17 -13.61 -1.80 34.85
N ASN A 18 -13.95 -0.58 35.24
CA ASN A 18 -14.89 -0.29 36.32
C ASN A 18 -16.31 -0.50 35.78
N PHE A 19 -16.76 -1.75 35.82
CA PHE A 19 -18.06 -2.16 35.33
C PHE A 19 -19.03 -2.45 36.47
N SER A 20 -20.25 -1.92 36.36
CA SER A 20 -21.37 -2.25 37.22
C SER A 20 -22.24 -3.29 36.54
N ILE A 21 -22.68 -4.28 37.31
CA ILE A 21 -23.42 -5.42 36.76
C ILE A 21 -24.81 -5.40 37.37
N MET A 22 -25.82 -5.25 36.52
CA MET A 22 -27.22 -5.37 36.92
C MET A 22 -27.78 -6.66 36.35
N ALA A 23 -28.22 -7.56 37.23
CA ALA A 23 -29.03 -8.70 36.85
C ALA A 23 -30.48 -8.24 36.74
N THR A 24 -31.03 -8.21 35.52
CA THR A 24 -32.46 -7.97 35.30
C THR A 24 -33.07 -9.27 34.79
N GLY A 25 -33.62 -10.06 35.71
CA GLY A 25 -34.14 -11.40 35.43
C GLY A 25 -33.04 -12.34 34.94
N ASP A 26 -33.27 -13.00 33.81
CA ASP A 26 -32.33 -13.96 33.21
C ASP A 26 -31.19 -13.30 32.40
N THR A 27 -31.18 -11.97 32.27
CA THR A 27 -30.16 -11.25 31.48
C THR A 27 -29.23 -10.42 32.36
N ARG A 28 -27.93 -10.60 32.17
CA ARG A 28 -26.88 -9.79 32.79
C ARG A 28 -26.62 -8.57 31.91
N LYS A 29 -26.73 -7.36 32.46
CA LYS A 29 -26.34 -6.13 31.78
C LYS A 29 -25.13 -5.53 32.47
N ILE A 30 -24.10 -5.26 31.68
CA ILE A 30 -22.87 -4.60 32.13
C ILE A 30 -22.98 -3.12 31.77
N PHE A 31 -22.68 -2.25 32.73
CA PHE A 31 -22.69 -0.80 32.56
C PHE A 31 -21.35 -0.21 32.95
N SER A 32 -20.93 0.86 32.28
CA SER A 32 -19.78 1.67 32.67
C SER A 32 -20.14 3.15 32.62
N LYS A 33 -19.45 3.93 33.44
CA LYS A 33 -19.62 5.38 33.50
C LYS A 33 -18.83 6.05 32.39
N VAL A 34 -19.48 6.92 31.65
CA VAL A 34 -18.86 7.75 30.62
C VAL A 34 -19.13 9.21 30.93
N ALA A 35 -18.07 10.01 31.00
CA ALA A 35 -18.17 11.44 31.26
C ALA A 35 -18.25 12.23 29.94
N ILE A 36 -19.30 13.02 29.79
CA ILE A 36 -19.51 13.96 28.68
C ILE A 36 -19.57 15.37 29.28
N GLY A 37 -18.44 16.07 29.23
CA GLY A 37 -18.27 17.35 29.92
C GLY A 37 -18.46 17.19 31.45
N PRO A 38 -19.36 17.95 32.09
CA PRO A 38 -19.61 17.85 33.53
C PRO A 38 -20.57 16.72 33.92
N LYS A 39 -21.20 16.03 32.94
CA LYS A 39 -22.19 14.97 33.21
C LYS A 39 -21.55 13.61 33.07
N THR A 40 -21.87 12.71 33.99
CA THR A 40 -21.52 11.28 33.89
C THR A 40 -22.80 10.48 33.64
N ILE A 41 -22.76 9.60 32.64
CA ILE A 41 -23.87 8.74 32.25
C ILE A 41 -23.46 7.27 32.35
N ASP A 42 -24.38 6.41 32.75
CA ASP A 42 -24.19 4.96 32.70
C ASP A 42 -24.51 4.46 31.29
N VAL A 43 -23.53 3.82 30.66
CA VAL A 43 -23.62 3.29 29.29
C VAL A 43 -23.52 1.78 29.35
N ALA A 44 -24.45 1.08 28.70
CA ALA A 44 -24.38 -0.37 28.58
C ALA A 44 -23.16 -0.78 27.73
N VAL A 45 -22.41 -1.76 28.22
CA VAL A 45 -21.21 -2.30 27.56
C VAL A 45 -21.47 -3.77 27.22
N HIS A 46 -21.13 -4.16 26.00
CA HIS A 46 -21.24 -5.54 25.55
C HIS A 46 -20.14 -6.40 26.18
N GLU A 47 -20.41 -7.68 26.46
CA GLU A 47 -19.43 -8.58 27.10
C GLU A 47 -18.17 -8.76 26.23
N ASP A 48 -18.34 -8.88 24.91
CA ASP A 48 -17.24 -8.99 23.94
C ASP A 48 -16.61 -7.64 23.53
N PHE A 49 -16.92 -6.54 24.24
CA PHE A 49 -16.33 -5.25 23.90
C PHE A 49 -14.82 -5.24 24.14
N GLN A 50 -14.04 -4.99 23.10
CA GLN A 50 -12.59 -4.85 23.17
C GLN A 50 -12.16 -3.42 22.84
N CYS A 51 -11.28 -2.86 23.67
CA CYS A 51 -10.69 -1.54 23.43
C CYS A 51 -9.20 -1.68 23.07
N ILE A 52 -8.87 -1.33 21.81
CA ILE A 52 -7.50 -1.31 21.32
C ILE A 52 -7.07 0.14 21.06
N ILE A 53 -5.95 0.55 21.64
CA ILE A 53 -5.39 1.91 21.50
C ILE A 53 -4.09 1.84 20.71
N HIS A 54 -4.03 2.61 19.63
CA HIS A 54 -2.82 2.73 18.82
C HIS A 54 -2.06 3.98 19.23
N VAL A 55 -0.81 3.80 19.62
CA VAL A 55 0.10 4.86 20.06
C VAL A 55 1.34 4.79 19.18
N LYS A 56 1.80 5.93 18.65
CA LYS A 56 3.10 5.98 17.99
C LYS A 56 4.21 5.85 19.02
N ARG A 57 5.28 5.13 18.69
CA ARG A 57 6.43 4.96 19.60
C ARG A 57 7.01 6.30 20.08
N SER A 58 7.05 7.31 19.21
CA SER A 58 7.51 8.67 19.54
C SER A 58 6.63 9.40 20.56
N GLU A 59 5.35 9.03 20.65
CA GLU A 59 4.38 9.66 21.56
C GLU A 59 4.27 8.89 22.88
N PHE A 60 4.81 7.67 22.97
CA PHE A 60 4.65 6.77 24.12
C PHE A 60 5.18 7.37 25.43
N GLU A 61 6.33 8.05 25.38
CA GLU A 61 6.95 8.69 26.54
C GLU A 61 6.12 9.86 27.10
N SER A 62 5.30 10.49 26.25
CA SER A 62 4.43 11.60 26.66
C SER A 62 3.14 11.16 27.35
N ILE A 63 2.84 9.85 27.34
CA ILE A 63 1.58 9.34 27.90
C ILE A 63 1.72 9.16 29.42
N PRO A 64 0.76 9.65 30.22
CA PRO A 64 0.79 9.49 31.67
C PRO A 64 0.89 8.02 32.10
N ALA A 65 1.81 7.72 33.02
CA ALA A 65 2.00 6.36 33.56
C ALA A 65 0.71 5.69 34.08
N PRO A 66 -0.22 6.39 34.77
CA PRO A 66 -1.48 5.80 35.19
C PRO A 66 -2.36 5.33 34.02
N PHE A 67 -2.30 6.03 32.88
CA PHE A 67 -3.02 5.60 31.69
C PHE A 67 -2.40 4.32 31.13
N LEU A 68 -1.08 4.28 31.03
CA LEU A 68 -0.35 3.11 30.54
C LEU A 68 -0.59 1.87 31.41
N SER A 69 -0.72 2.00 32.74
CA SER A 69 -0.95 0.86 33.64
C SER A 69 -2.30 0.17 33.46
N ARG A 70 -3.25 0.78 32.75
CA ARG A 70 -4.60 0.24 32.51
C ARG A 70 -4.68 -0.69 31.30
N PHE A 71 -3.66 -0.70 30.46
CA PHE A 71 -3.64 -1.46 29.22
C PHE A 71 -2.52 -2.49 29.21
N GLN A 72 -2.78 -3.63 28.58
CA GLN A 72 -1.72 -4.52 28.17
C GLN A 72 -0.98 -3.89 26.97
N LYS A 73 0.35 -3.85 27.06
CA LYS A 73 1.19 -3.10 26.12
C LYS A 73 1.90 -4.08 25.19
N TYR A 74 1.76 -3.83 23.90
CA TYR A 74 2.48 -4.54 22.86
C TYR A 74 3.19 -3.52 21.97
N SER A 75 4.46 -3.76 21.66
CA SER A 75 5.20 -2.99 20.67
C SER A 75 5.38 -3.86 19.44
N LEU A 76 4.68 -3.52 18.36
CA LEU A 76 4.70 -4.26 17.12
C LEU A 76 5.02 -3.32 15.96
N SER A 77 6.03 -3.68 15.19
CA SER A 77 6.36 -3.08 13.90
C SER A 77 5.84 -3.92 12.74
N ILE A 78 5.83 -3.35 11.53
CA ILE A 78 5.45 -4.09 10.31
C ILE A 78 6.40 -5.27 10.07
N ASN A 79 7.68 -5.10 10.40
CA ASN A 79 8.67 -6.19 10.34
C ASN A 79 8.29 -7.33 11.31
N ASP A 80 7.88 -7.01 12.54
CA ASP A 80 7.47 -8.03 13.52
C ASP A 80 6.27 -8.82 12.99
N PHE A 81 5.26 -8.16 12.42
CA PHE A 81 4.13 -8.83 11.79
C PHE A 81 4.56 -9.74 10.63
N TYR A 82 5.48 -9.28 9.79
CA TYR A 82 6.01 -10.08 8.70
C TYR A 82 6.74 -11.33 9.22
N ARG A 83 7.61 -11.21 10.23
CA ARG A 83 8.30 -12.36 10.84
C ARG A 83 7.33 -13.34 11.49
N ILE A 84 6.34 -12.85 12.23
CA ILE A 84 5.31 -13.69 12.84
C ILE A 84 4.57 -14.49 11.77
N ARG A 85 4.17 -13.85 10.66
CA ARG A 85 3.48 -14.54 9.57
C ARG A 85 4.40 -15.49 8.81
N LEU A 86 5.65 -15.10 8.58
CA LEU A 86 6.66 -15.94 7.94
C LEU A 86 6.85 -17.25 8.71
N HIS A 87 6.95 -17.20 10.04
CA HIS A 87 7.10 -18.40 10.87
C HIS A 87 5.89 -19.35 10.83
N LYS A 88 4.71 -18.85 10.46
CA LYS A 88 3.49 -19.66 10.32
C LYS A 88 3.36 -20.31 8.93
N LEU A 89 4.21 -19.97 7.96
CA LEU A 89 4.19 -20.58 6.64
C LEU A 89 4.83 -21.97 6.63
N PRO A 90 4.48 -22.86 5.68
CA PRO A 90 5.21 -24.11 5.43
C PRO A 90 6.69 -23.86 5.09
N GLY A 91 7.59 -24.77 5.47
CA GLY A 91 9.05 -24.58 5.34
C GLY A 91 9.53 -24.18 3.94
N ILE A 92 8.99 -24.80 2.88
CA ILE A 92 9.34 -24.46 1.49
C ILE A 92 8.98 -23.00 1.17
N GLU A 93 7.81 -22.54 1.62
CA GLU A 93 7.34 -21.17 1.40
C GLU A 93 8.16 -20.16 2.20
N GLN A 94 8.64 -20.53 3.40
CA GLN A 94 9.54 -19.70 4.18
C GLN A 94 10.86 -19.45 3.46
N ASP A 95 11.45 -20.48 2.86
CA ASP A 95 12.71 -20.37 2.14
C ASP A 95 12.56 -19.53 0.87
N ILE A 96 11.46 -19.72 0.13
CA ILE A 96 11.12 -18.85 -1.02
C ILE A 96 11.01 -17.39 -0.57
N MET A 97 10.32 -17.10 0.54
CA MET A 97 10.16 -15.73 1.03
C MET A 97 11.46 -15.10 1.50
N LYS A 98 12.36 -15.85 2.13
CA LYS A 98 13.69 -15.37 2.49
C LYS A 98 14.49 -15.01 1.24
N ASN A 99 14.49 -15.86 0.21
CA ASN A 99 15.17 -15.57 -1.05
C ASN A 99 14.60 -14.34 -1.76
N VAL A 100 13.26 -14.19 -1.76
CA VAL A 100 12.58 -13.00 -2.31
C VAL A 100 13.00 -11.75 -1.54
N GLU A 101 13.01 -11.80 -0.21
CA GLU A 101 13.44 -10.70 0.65
C GLU A 101 14.89 -10.28 0.37
N GLU A 102 15.81 -11.23 0.28
CA GLU A 102 17.23 -10.97 -0.02
C GLU A 102 17.41 -10.33 -1.41
N LYS A 103 16.74 -10.88 -2.44
CA LYS A 103 16.81 -10.34 -3.80
C LYS A 103 16.24 -8.94 -3.91
N VAL A 104 15.12 -8.67 -3.25
CA VAL A 104 14.51 -7.34 -3.27
C VAL A 104 15.36 -6.35 -2.47
N SER A 105 15.91 -6.76 -1.33
CA SER A 105 16.82 -5.92 -0.54
C SER A 105 18.07 -5.54 -1.34
N SER A 106 18.68 -6.53 -2.00
CA SER A 106 19.83 -6.29 -2.89
C SER A 106 19.48 -5.35 -4.04
N PHE A 107 18.29 -5.49 -4.63
CA PHE A 107 17.83 -4.56 -5.68
C PHE A 107 17.69 -3.13 -5.16
N ILE A 108 17.10 -2.93 -3.98
CA ILE A 108 16.93 -1.60 -3.38
C ILE A 108 18.30 -0.94 -3.13
N GLU A 109 19.26 -1.71 -2.61
CA GLU A 109 20.62 -1.22 -2.37
C GLU A 109 21.35 -0.88 -3.66
N HIS A 110 21.26 -1.77 -4.67
CA HIS A 110 21.88 -1.56 -5.98
C HIS A 110 21.28 -0.37 -6.73
N PHE A 111 19.95 -0.20 -6.68
CA PHE A 111 19.26 0.95 -7.28
C PHE A 111 19.59 2.25 -6.52
N GLY A 112 19.67 2.17 -5.19
CA GLY A 112 19.94 3.26 -4.28
C GLY A 112 18.66 3.75 -3.59
N ARG A 113 18.64 3.73 -2.26
CA ARG A 113 17.46 4.09 -1.44
C ARG A 113 16.93 5.50 -1.71
N ASN A 114 17.81 6.45 -2.05
CA ASN A 114 17.47 7.86 -2.26
C ASN A 114 16.56 8.12 -3.47
N TYR A 115 16.47 7.18 -4.40
CA TYR A 115 15.68 7.32 -5.61
C TYR A 115 14.23 6.86 -5.45
N PHE A 116 13.89 6.21 -4.34
CA PHE A 116 12.54 5.77 -4.03
C PHE A 116 11.86 6.81 -3.12
N HIS A 117 10.79 7.42 -3.61
CA HIS A 117 10.01 8.38 -2.85
C HIS A 117 9.19 7.69 -1.77
N GLY A 118 9.36 8.12 -0.51
CA GLY A 118 8.62 7.57 0.62
C GLY A 118 9.05 6.17 1.03
N LEU A 119 10.17 5.66 0.53
CA LEU A 119 10.75 4.42 1.01
C LEU A 119 11.22 4.59 2.46
N ASN A 120 10.74 3.72 3.33
CA ASN A 120 11.17 3.61 4.71
C ASN A 120 11.53 2.15 5.02
N GLU A 121 12.13 1.90 6.19
CA GLU A 121 12.52 0.55 6.60
C GLU A 121 11.35 -0.44 6.67
N SER A 122 10.11 0.04 6.78
CA SER A 122 8.90 -0.80 6.83
C SER A 122 8.24 -1.02 5.47
N THR A 123 8.59 -0.26 4.43
CA THR A 123 7.94 -0.33 3.11
C THR A 123 8.15 -1.71 2.48
N LEU A 124 9.39 -2.22 2.52
CA LEU A 124 9.72 -3.56 2.02
C LEU A 124 8.88 -4.62 2.72
N TYR A 125 8.89 -4.63 4.06
CA TYR A 125 8.13 -5.59 4.85
C TYR A 125 6.62 -5.45 4.65
N SER A 126 6.10 -4.25 4.40
CA SER A 126 4.70 -4.06 4.03
C SER A 126 4.37 -4.68 2.68
N CYS A 127 5.26 -4.60 1.70
CA CYS A 127 5.09 -5.27 0.41
C CYS A 127 5.18 -6.79 0.55
N LEU A 128 6.14 -7.31 1.31
CA LEU A 128 6.28 -8.75 1.58
C LEU A 128 5.09 -9.30 2.37
N LEU A 129 4.60 -8.55 3.36
CA LEU A 129 3.42 -8.92 4.14
C LEU A 129 2.17 -9.03 3.26
N SER A 130 2.08 -8.23 2.20
CA SER A 130 0.97 -8.33 1.23
C SER A 130 0.97 -9.63 0.43
N LEU A 131 2.09 -10.37 0.42
CA LEU A 131 2.20 -11.69 -0.22
C LEU A 131 1.66 -12.83 0.64
N ILE A 132 1.50 -12.62 1.95
CA ILE A 132 1.07 -13.67 2.89
C ILE A 132 -0.43 -13.49 3.20
N LYS A 133 -1.22 -14.49 2.83
CA LYS A 133 -2.66 -14.52 3.14
C LYS A 133 -2.93 -15.30 4.42
N ILE A 134 -3.99 -14.89 5.10
CA ILE A 134 -4.54 -15.57 6.27
C ILE A 134 -5.89 -16.13 5.82
N HIS A 135 -6.03 -17.45 5.86
CA HIS A 135 -7.33 -18.10 5.63
C HIS A 135 -8.14 -18.13 6.92
N GLU A 136 -9.46 -18.34 6.80
CA GLU A 136 -10.39 -18.37 7.94
C GLU A 136 -10.00 -19.43 9.00
N ASN A 137 -9.25 -20.46 8.60
CA ASN A 137 -8.74 -21.52 9.47
C ASN A 137 -7.43 -21.17 10.20
N GLU A 138 -7.02 -19.90 10.22
CA GLU A 138 -5.70 -19.43 10.70
C GLU A 138 -4.49 -20.01 9.94
N GLU A 139 -4.72 -20.77 8.87
CA GLU A 139 -3.68 -21.26 7.99
C GLU A 139 -3.10 -20.11 7.17
N HIS A 140 -1.76 -20.05 7.14
CA HIS A 140 -1.04 -19.05 6.38
C HIS A 140 -0.55 -19.71 5.10
N SER A 141 -0.89 -19.13 3.96
CA SER A 141 -0.34 -19.56 2.68
C SER A 141 0.24 -18.36 1.94
N LEU A 142 1.24 -18.63 1.12
CA LEU A 142 1.61 -17.67 0.09
C LEU A 142 0.43 -17.41 -0.84
N LEU A 143 0.45 -16.22 -1.43
CA LEU A 143 -0.42 -15.88 -2.54
C LEU A 143 -0.27 -16.96 -3.61
N SER A 144 -1.31 -17.76 -3.81
CA SER A 144 -1.38 -18.63 -4.97
C SER A 144 -1.41 -17.70 -6.19
N ILE A 145 -0.31 -17.70 -6.93
CA ILE A 145 -0.11 -16.86 -8.10
C ILE A 145 -1.28 -17.06 -9.09
N HIS A 146 -1.88 -18.25 -9.08
CA HIS A 146 -3.04 -18.61 -9.90
C HIS A 146 -4.41 -18.12 -9.41
N GLN A 147 -4.67 -17.86 -8.13
CA GLN A 147 -5.98 -17.33 -7.69
C GLN A 147 -6.03 -15.78 -7.71
N HIS A 148 -4.93 -15.12 -8.09
CA HIS A 148 -4.86 -13.65 -8.17
C HIS A 148 -4.55 -13.11 -9.55
N TYR A 149 -4.84 -13.88 -10.60
CA TYR A 149 -4.97 -13.33 -11.94
C TYR A 149 -5.90 -12.10 -11.96
N THR A 150 -6.92 -11.98 -11.10
CA THR A 150 -7.81 -10.81 -11.07
C THR A 150 -7.21 -9.54 -10.43
N GLN A 151 -6.18 -9.66 -9.59
CA GLN A 151 -5.53 -8.51 -8.91
C GLN A 151 -4.14 -8.16 -9.45
N LEU A 152 -3.50 -9.09 -10.16
CA LEU A 152 -2.35 -8.77 -10.99
C LEU A 152 -2.81 -7.80 -12.07
N THR A 153 -2.14 -6.66 -12.21
CA THR A 153 -2.32 -5.78 -13.37
C THR A 153 -2.32 -6.70 -14.59
N VAL A 154 -3.34 -6.63 -15.45
CA VAL A 154 -3.65 -7.52 -16.61
C VAL A 154 -2.44 -7.94 -17.45
N ARG A 155 -1.32 -7.24 -17.30
CA ARG A 155 -0.12 -7.31 -18.09
C ARG A 155 1.10 -7.99 -17.41
N LEU A 156 1.06 -8.25 -16.08
CA LEU A 156 1.98 -9.23 -15.46
C LEU A 156 1.52 -10.69 -15.70
N LYS A 157 0.26 -10.85 -16.14
CA LYS A 157 -0.35 -12.16 -16.48
C LYS A 157 0.43 -12.90 -17.55
N SER A 158 0.80 -12.22 -18.65
CA SER A 158 1.51 -12.83 -19.77
C SER A 158 2.88 -13.39 -19.37
N PHE A 159 3.62 -12.74 -18.46
CA PHE A 159 4.90 -13.26 -17.99
C PHE A 159 4.74 -14.46 -17.06
N ILE A 160 3.73 -14.43 -16.18
CA ILE A 160 3.41 -15.52 -15.24
C ILE A 160 2.88 -16.75 -16.00
N GLU A 161 2.09 -16.55 -17.04
CA GLU A 161 1.60 -17.60 -17.94
C GLU A 161 2.73 -18.24 -18.76
N GLN A 162 3.78 -17.49 -19.11
CA GLN A 162 4.94 -17.99 -19.85
C GLN A 162 5.99 -18.68 -18.96
N ASN A 163 6.03 -18.42 -17.65
CA ASN A 163 7.01 -18.99 -16.71
C ASN A 163 6.35 -19.50 -15.41
N PRO A 164 5.44 -20.49 -15.48
CA PRO A 164 4.70 -20.99 -14.32
C PRO A 164 5.59 -21.74 -13.31
N THR A 165 6.77 -22.19 -13.72
CA THR A 165 7.66 -23.03 -12.90
C THR A 165 8.51 -22.25 -11.90
N ASN A 166 8.58 -20.91 -11.98
CA ASN A 166 9.43 -20.10 -11.10
C ASN A 166 8.63 -19.13 -10.23
N THR A 167 7.92 -19.69 -9.25
CA THR A 167 7.15 -18.98 -8.22
C THR A 167 7.96 -17.85 -7.58
N GLU A 168 9.24 -18.10 -7.27
CA GLU A 168 10.13 -17.13 -6.64
C GLU A 168 10.36 -15.89 -7.53
N GLN A 169 10.69 -16.08 -8.81
CA GLN A 169 10.88 -14.96 -9.74
C GLN A 169 9.61 -14.15 -9.95
N CYS A 170 8.45 -14.80 -9.98
CA CYS A 170 7.16 -14.13 -10.08
C CYS A 170 6.89 -13.25 -8.86
N LEU A 171 7.16 -13.76 -7.64
CA LEU A 171 7.02 -12.99 -6.40
C LEU A 171 7.99 -11.81 -6.34
N VAL A 172 9.26 -12.01 -6.73
CA VAL A 172 10.25 -10.92 -6.82
C VAL A 172 9.74 -9.82 -7.76
N ARG A 173 9.34 -10.19 -8.99
CA ARG A 173 8.83 -9.22 -9.97
C ARG A 173 7.57 -8.50 -9.49
N PHE A 174 6.70 -9.19 -8.77
CA PHE A 174 5.52 -8.57 -8.17
C PHE A 174 5.91 -7.49 -7.16
N VAL A 175 6.78 -7.82 -6.20
CA VAL A 175 7.24 -6.86 -5.18
C VAL A 175 7.98 -5.69 -5.83
N LEU A 176 8.90 -5.98 -6.77
CA LEU A 176 9.61 -4.95 -7.51
C LEU A 176 8.65 -4.05 -8.30
N SER A 177 7.57 -4.60 -8.87
CA SER A 177 6.57 -3.78 -9.57
C SER A 177 5.88 -2.77 -8.66
N LYS A 178 5.69 -3.08 -7.38
CA LYS A 178 5.15 -2.16 -6.39
C LYS A 178 6.20 -1.13 -5.96
N LEU A 179 7.44 -1.55 -5.76
CA LEU A 179 8.53 -0.65 -5.36
C LEU A 179 8.89 0.35 -6.45
N VAL A 180 8.91 -0.08 -7.71
CA VAL A 180 9.21 0.77 -8.88
C VAL A 180 8.18 1.90 -9.04
N GLN A 181 6.96 1.74 -8.51
CA GLN A 181 5.97 2.83 -8.50
C GLN A 181 6.39 4.02 -7.63
N LEU A 182 7.35 3.83 -6.71
CA LEU A 182 7.86 4.90 -5.86
C LEU A 182 8.99 5.69 -6.53
N VAL A 183 9.46 5.27 -7.70
CA VAL A 183 10.62 5.87 -8.35
C VAL A 183 10.16 6.97 -9.32
N SER A 184 10.87 8.10 -9.33
CA SER A 184 10.60 9.18 -10.30
C SER A 184 11.03 8.80 -11.72
N PRO A 185 10.42 9.38 -12.76
CA PRO A 185 10.81 9.12 -14.14
C PRO A 185 12.28 9.46 -14.39
N GLU A 186 12.78 10.56 -13.83
CA GLU A 186 14.18 10.98 -13.96
C GLU A 186 15.13 9.96 -13.31
N SER A 187 14.74 9.46 -12.13
CA SER A 187 15.53 8.46 -11.38
C SER A 187 15.61 7.13 -12.13
N ILE A 188 14.52 6.70 -12.77
CA ILE A 188 14.52 5.53 -13.65
C ILE A 188 15.49 5.73 -14.82
N ILE A 189 15.38 6.85 -15.54
CA ILE A 189 16.21 7.13 -16.72
C ILE A 189 17.70 7.15 -16.35
N LEU A 190 18.05 7.76 -15.21
CA LEU A 190 19.42 7.82 -14.73
C LEU A 190 20.00 6.46 -14.34
N LYS A 191 19.17 5.55 -13.81
CA LYS A 191 19.62 4.25 -13.29
C LYS A 191 19.50 3.09 -14.27
N LEU A 192 18.69 3.21 -15.31
CA LEU A 192 18.54 2.18 -16.36
C LEU A 192 19.87 1.68 -16.96
N PRO A 193 20.90 2.51 -17.21
CA PRO A 193 22.17 2.05 -17.76
C PRO A 193 23.00 1.16 -16.81
N VAL A 194 22.71 1.19 -15.50
CA VAL A 194 23.45 0.42 -14.49
C VAL A 194 23.05 -1.06 -14.51
N PHE A 195 21.84 -1.36 -15.01
CA PHE A 195 21.30 -2.71 -15.05
C PHE A 195 21.71 -3.47 -16.32
N GLU A 196 21.81 -4.79 -16.19
CA GLU A 196 21.95 -5.68 -17.33
C GLU A 196 20.80 -5.50 -18.34
N GLU A 197 21.10 -5.72 -19.63
CA GLU A 197 20.18 -5.40 -20.72
C GLU A 197 18.79 -6.06 -20.58
N LYS A 198 18.72 -7.29 -20.06
CA LYS A 198 17.44 -7.99 -19.80
C LYS A 198 16.60 -7.30 -18.72
N VAL A 199 17.23 -6.90 -17.61
CA VAL A 199 16.55 -6.25 -16.48
C VAL A 199 16.15 -4.83 -16.86
N LYS A 200 17.01 -4.12 -17.58
CA LYS A 200 16.76 -2.80 -18.15
C LYS A 200 15.54 -2.81 -19.08
N GLN A 201 15.47 -3.74 -20.03
CA GLN A 201 14.31 -3.87 -20.93
C GLN A 201 13.02 -4.16 -20.16
N TRP A 202 13.07 -5.04 -19.16
CA TRP A 202 11.93 -5.31 -18.30
C TRP A 202 11.50 -4.09 -17.49
N LEU A 203 12.43 -3.35 -16.88
CA LEU A 203 12.14 -2.12 -16.12
C LEU A 203 11.57 -1.02 -17.01
N CYS A 204 12.13 -0.79 -18.19
CA CYS A 204 11.59 0.15 -19.17
C CYS A 204 10.15 -0.20 -19.54
N ASN A 205 9.92 -1.47 -19.87
CA ASN A 205 8.61 -1.95 -20.23
C ASN A 205 7.62 -1.77 -19.07
N LEU A 206 8.03 -2.18 -17.86
CA LEU A 206 7.23 -2.06 -16.65
C LEU A 206 6.89 -0.60 -16.30
N TYR A 207 7.85 0.30 -16.37
CA TYR A 207 7.65 1.67 -15.92
C TYR A 207 6.85 2.49 -16.94
N PHE A 208 7.23 2.45 -18.22
CA PHE A 208 6.66 3.34 -19.24
C PHE A 208 5.44 2.75 -19.95
N GLN A 209 5.36 1.43 -20.09
CA GLN A 209 4.23 0.80 -20.80
C GLN A 209 3.19 0.23 -19.83
N HIS A 210 3.57 -0.15 -18.62
CA HIS A 210 2.69 -0.89 -17.70
C HIS A 210 2.18 -0.08 -16.51
N GLN A 211 2.84 1.03 -16.19
CA GLN A 211 2.49 1.89 -15.07
C GLN A 211 2.19 3.30 -15.58
N GLU A 212 1.21 3.95 -14.96
CA GLU A 212 0.87 5.34 -15.26
C GLU A 212 1.51 6.25 -14.22
N HIS A 213 2.52 7.01 -14.66
CA HIS A 213 3.25 7.97 -13.82
C HIS A 213 3.07 9.42 -14.25
N PHE A 214 2.52 9.65 -15.46
CA PHE A 214 2.56 10.96 -16.11
C PHE A 214 1.24 11.71 -16.08
N ASN A 215 0.11 11.01 -16.08
CA ASN A 215 -1.21 11.63 -16.13
C ASN A 215 -2.16 11.03 -15.09
N PHE A 216 -2.62 11.89 -14.19
CA PHE A 216 -3.58 11.52 -13.16
C PHE A 216 -4.94 11.09 -13.75
N GLY A 217 -5.41 11.73 -14.83
CA GLY A 217 -6.66 11.35 -15.51
C GLY A 217 -6.61 9.92 -16.05
N ASN A 218 -5.57 9.60 -16.84
CA ASN A 218 -5.35 8.25 -17.35
C ASN A 218 -5.20 7.23 -16.22
N PHE A 219 -4.52 7.62 -15.14
CA PHE A 219 -4.36 6.77 -13.97
C PHE A 219 -5.71 6.44 -13.31
N ILE A 220 -6.59 7.43 -13.13
CA ILE A 220 -7.93 7.21 -12.58
C ILE A 220 -8.78 6.35 -13.53
N GLU A 221 -8.76 6.64 -14.83
CA GLU A 221 -9.46 5.82 -15.83
C GLU A 221 -8.99 4.37 -15.76
N GLN A 222 -7.68 4.13 -15.67
CA GLN A 222 -7.14 2.77 -15.50
C GLN A 222 -7.56 2.10 -14.19
N LEU A 223 -7.68 2.84 -13.09
CA LEU A 223 -8.17 2.27 -11.83
C LEU A 223 -9.64 1.89 -11.93
N VAL A 224 -10.45 2.76 -12.52
CA VAL A 224 -11.90 2.56 -12.69
C VAL A 224 -12.18 1.41 -13.64
N SER A 225 -11.52 1.36 -14.80
CA SER A 225 -11.66 0.24 -15.74
C SER A 225 -11.21 -1.10 -15.16
N LYS A 226 -10.23 -1.13 -14.25
CA LYS A 226 -9.81 -2.34 -13.52
C LYS A 226 -10.88 -2.84 -12.54
N GLN A 227 -11.65 -1.94 -11.93
CA GLN A 227 -12.75 -2.34 -11.05
C GLN A 227 -13.90 -2.97 -11.83
N PHE A 228 -14.26 -2.42 -13.00
CA PHE A 228 -15.34 -2.96 -13.83
C PHE A 228 -15.00 -4.32 -14.44
N LEU A 229 -13.76 -4.56 -14.89
CA LEU A 229 -13.34 -5.87 -15.42
C LEU A 229 -13.29 -7.00 -14.36
N ASN A 230 -13.22 -6.65 -13.06
CA ASN A 230 -13.27 -7.64 -11.99
C ASN A 230 -14.71 -8.05 -11.63
N ILE A 231 -15.71 -7.22 -11.91
CA ILE A 231 -17.13 -7.54 -11.66
C ILE A 231 -17.66 -8.53 -12.70
N ASP A 232 -17.23 -8.39 -13.96
CA ASP A 232 -17.73 -9.25 -15.05
C ASP A 232 -17.16 -10.68 -15.03
N ASN A 233 -16.05 -10.94 -14.31
CA ASN A 233 -15.47 -12.28 -14.20
C ASN A 233 -16.10 -13.16 -13.10
N ASP A 234 -16.88 -12.58 -12.18
CA ASP A 234 -17.58 -13.33 -11.11
C ASP A 234 -18.99 -13.78 -11.51
N LEU A 235 -19.46 -13.43 -12.72
CA LEU A 235 -20.76 -13.86 -13.27
C LEU A 235 -20.61 -15.10 -14.17
N ARG A 236 -20.14 -16.22 -13.60
CA ARG A 236 -20.48 -17.56 -14.11
C ARG A 236 -21.45 -18.22 -13.13
N PRO A 237 -22.69 -18.56 -13.55
CA PRO A 237 -23.71 -19.04 -12.62
C PRO A 237 -23.37 -20.46 -12.17
N SER A 238 -23.07 -20.61 -10.88
CA SER A 238 -23.16 -21.89 -10.18
C SER A 238 -24.20 -21.71 -9.08
N SER A 239 -25.44 -22.12 -9.37
CA SER A 239 -26.52 -22.48 -8.45
C SER A 239 -26.86 -21.55 -7.27
N GLU A 240 -28.13 -21.12 -7.30
CA GLU A 240 -28.88 -20.32 -6.32
C GLU A 240 -28.74 -20.78 -4.85
N HIS A 241 -28.25 -19.88 -4.00
CA HIS A 241 -28.95 -19.31 -2.83
C HIS A 241 -27.92 -18.83 -1.80
N GLN A 242 -27.66 -17.52 -1.78
CA GLN A 242 -27.66 -16.70 -0.56
C GLN A 242 -27.37 -15.25 -0.96
N MET A 243 -28.41 -14.42 -0.88
CA MET A 243 -28.23 -12.97 -0.80
C MET A 243 -27.57 -12.66 0.55
N VAL A 244 -26.29 -12.32 0.54
CA VAL A 244 -25.71 -11.44 1.57
C VAL A 244 -24.86 -10.41 0.85
N GLN A 245 -25.33 -9.16 0.97
CA GLN A 245 -24.60 -7.96 0.62
C GLN A 245 -23.22 -7.97 1.30
N ASN A 246 -22.15 -8.03 0.51
CA ASN A 246 -20.83 -7.58 0.94
C ASN A 246 -20.18 -6.83 -0.23
N SER A 247 -20.85 -5.75 -0.64
CA SER A 247 -20.24 -4.71 -1.44
C SER A 247 -19.17 -3.97 -0.60
N LEU A 248 -18.04 -3.68 -1.25
CA LEU A 248 -17.04 -2.66 -0.89
C LEU A 248 -16.10 -2.97 0.28
N HIS A 249 -15.05 -3.77 0.05
CA HIS A 249 -13.78 -3.57 0.78
C HIS A 249 -12.51 -4.06 0.05
N THR A 250 -12.43 -3.91 -1.28
CA THR A 250 -11.12 -3.91 -1.97
C THR A 250 -10.53 -2.51 -1.90
N THR A 251 -9.94 -2.17 -0.75
CA THR A 251 -9.09 -0.96 -0.65
C THR A 251 -7.80 -1.21 -1.40
N THR A 252 -7.80 -0.88 -2.71
CA THR A 252 -6.57 -0.73 -3.46
C THR A 252 -5.82 0.46 -2.84
N LYS A 253 -4.95 0.21 -1.86
CA LYS A 253 -4.05 1.24 -1.34
C LYS A 253 -3.10 1.61 -2.47
N VAL A 254 -3.37 2.72 -3.14
CA VAL A 254 -2.47 3.28 -4.15
C VAL A 254 -1.83 4.54 -3.59
N ILE A 255 -0.51 4.59 -3.68
CA ILE A 255 0.29 5.73 -3.24
C ILE A 255 0.49 6.62 -4.49
N ILE A 256 -0.08 7.82 -4.46
CA ILE A 256 0.10 8.82 -5.50
C ILE A 256 1.16 9.81 -5.03
N PHE A 257 2.29 9.87 -5.73
CA PHE A 257 3.26 10.96 -5.61
C PHE A 257 3.26 11.75 -6.91
N THR A 258 2.79 12.99 -6.86
CA THR A 258 2.96 13.93 -7.97
C THR A 258 3.92 15.04 -7.54
N ARG A 259 5.08 15.12 -8.20
CA ARG A 259 5.72 16.40 -8.48
C ARG A 259 5.95 16.48 -9.98
N THR A 260 5.30 17.46 -10.60
CA THR A 260 5.72 17.97 -11.90
C THR A 260 7.05 18.68 -11.71
N SER A 261 8.15 18.05 -12.10
CA SER A 261 9.41 18.78 -12.25
C SER A 261 9.28 19.72 -13.46
N SER A 262 9.65 20.98 -13.29
CA SER A 262 9.63 22.02 -14.34
C SER A 262 10.51 21.67 -15.55
N TYR A 263 11.34 20.63 -15.43
CA TYR A 263 12.17 20.08 -16.51
C TYR A 263 11.36 19.36 -17.60
N VAL A 264 10.23 18.73 -17.23
CA VAL A 264 9.36 18.00 -18.17
C VAL A 264 8.55 18.96 -19.06
N ILE A 265 8.25 20.17 -18.57
CA ILE A 265 7.56 21.21 -19.36
C ILE A 265 8.45 21.68 -20.53
N GLY A 266 9.78 21.76 -20.32
CA GLY A 266 10.73 22.18 -21.36
C GLY A 266 10.89 21.18 -22.51
N LEU A 267 10.65 19.88 -22.28
CA LEU A 267 10.72 18.84 -23.31
C LEU A 267 9.47 18.83 -24.21
N ASN A 268 8.30 19.15 -23.67
CA ASN A 268 7.05 19.27 -24.46
C ASN A 268 6.94 20.60 -25.23
N ALA A 269 7.69 21.64 -24.84
CA ALA A 269 7.71 22.90 -25.58
C ALA A 269 8.61 22.82 -26.83
N LYS A 270 9.71 22.07 -26.78
CA LYS A 270 10.61 21.89 -27.93
C LYS A 270 10.00 21.04 -29.05
N SER A 271 9.16 20.06 -28.72
CA SER A 271 8.51 19.22 -29.76
C SER A 271 7.34 19.91 -30.48
N LYS A 272 6.79 21.00 -29.94
CA LYS A 272 5.69 21.75 -30.57
C LYS A 272 6.13 22.83 -31.55
N ASN A 273 7.33 23.41 -31.39
CA ASN A 273 7.79 24.50 -32.26
C ASN A 273 8.58 24.03 -33.48
N GLU A 274 9.07 22.79 -33.51
CA GLU A 274 9.80 22.25 -34.68
C GLU A 274 8.88 21.59 -35.73
N LEU A 275 7.58 21.45 -35.45
CA LEU A 275 6.62 20.81 -36.36
C LEU A 275 5.83 21.80 -37.25
N PHE A 276 5.99 23.11 -37.05
CA PHE A 276 5.22 24.16 -37.75
C PHE A 276 6.08 25.35 -38.21
N THR A 277 7.24 25.11 -38.79
CA THR A 277 7.90 26.11 -39.67
C THR A 277 8.65 25.41 -40.79
N THR A 278 7.94 25.04 -41.85
CA THR A 278 8.56 24.85 -43.17
C THR A 278 8.89 26.23 -43.74
N ASN A 279 10.14 26.38 -44.18
CA ASN A 279 10.71 27.49 -44.90
C ASN A 279 9.74 28.17 -45.88
N ASN A 280 9.65 29.49 -45.80
CA ASN A 280 9.64 30.33 -46.99
C ASN A 280 10.75 31.37 -46.81
N ASN A 281 11.66 31.37 -47.78
CA ASN A 281 12.62 32.45 -47.99
C ASN A 281 11.85 33.74 -48.27
N ASP A 282 12.31 34.87 -47.74
CA ASP A 282 12.90 35.94 -48.54
C ASP A 282 13.29 37.12 -47.63
N ASP A 283 14.43 37.71 -47.99
CA ASP A 283 14.85 39.09 -47.81
C ASP A 283 15.27 39.68 -46.44
N GLU A 284 16.59 39.91 -46.42
CA GLU A 284 17.24 41.20 -46.21
C GLU A 284 17.18 41.93 -44.85
N THR A 285 18.39 42.11 -44.34
CA THR A 285 18.93 43.35 -43.76
C THR A 285 18.60 43.74 -42.31
N SER A 286 19.67 43.60 -41.52
CA SER A 286 20.28 44.69 -40.75
C SER A 286 19.89 44.91 -39.28
N ASN A 287 20.96 44.96 -38.50
CA ASN A 287 21.27 45.96 -37.48
C ASN A 287 20.84 45.76 -36.01
N TYR A 288 21.90 45.58 -35.22
CA TYR A 288 22.25 46.34 -34.01
C TYR A 288 21.39 46.20 -32.74
N SER A 289 22.01 45.58 -31.74
CA SER A 289 22.42 46.20 -30.46
C SER A 289 21.52 46.21 -29.22
N ARG A 290 22.26 46.03 -28.09
CA ARG A 290 22.05 46.46 -26.69
C ARG A 290 21.18 45.57 -25.80
N GLN A 291 21.76 44.93 -24.79
CA GLN A 291 22.10 45.50 -23.46
C GLN A 291 20.88 46.14 -22.78
N ILE A 292 20.38 45.51 -21.72
CA ILE A 292 20.57 45.87 -20.30
C ILE A 292 20.34 44.61 -19.47
#